data_AF-A0A1E4E7C0-F1
#
_entry.id   AF-A0A1E4E7C0-F1
#
_cell.length_a   1.000
_cell.length_b   1.000
_cell.length_c   1.000
_cell.angle_alpha   90.00
_cell.angle_beta   90.00
_cell.angle_gamma   90.00
#
_symmetry.space_group_name_H-M   'P 1'
#
loop_
_entity.id
_entity.type
_entity.pdbx_description
1 polymer ?
#
loop_
_entity_poly.entity_id
_entity_poly.type
_entity_poly.pdbx_seq_one_letter_code
_entity_poly.pdbx_strand_id
1 'polypeptide(L)' 'MQTFKTYISFVIQSGDQHVHAFEIADLKLPTFNFYADNTSQEVLEWAEQKQKTLNQDEKLIILNYFNISNVK' A
#
# COMPACT_ATOMS: atom_id res chain seq x y z
N MET A 1 10.19 -2.23 15.67
CA MET A 1 9.13 -2.01 14.68
C MET A 1 7.82 -1.86 15.42
N GLN A 2 7.03 -0.85 15.08
CA GLN A 2 5.69 -0.64 15.64
C GLN A 2 4.67 -0.91 14.53
N THR A 3 3.47 -1.36 14.89
CA THR A 3 2.40 -1.51 13.90
C THR A 3 1.69 -0.16 13.76
N PHE A 4 1.63 0.34 12.53
CA PHE A 4 0.98 1.58 12.17
C PHE A 4 -0.19 1.30 11.26
N LYS A 5 -1.31 1.98 11.52
CA LYS A 5 -2.35 2.11 10.50
C LYS A 5 -1.79 2.96 9.37
N THR A 6 -1.77 2.38 8.18
CA THR A 6 -1.20 2.96 6.98
C THR A 6 -2.30 3.09 5.95
N TYR A 7 -2.56 4.32 5.52
CA TYR A 7 -3.39 4.57 4.37
C TYR A 7 -2.57 4.29 3.12
N ILE A 8 -3.10 3.48 2.20
CA ILE A 8 -2.49 3.17 0.92
C ILE A 8 -3.50 3.48 -0.17
N SER A 9 -3.16 4.40 -1.07
CA SER A 9 -3.94 4.68 -2.29
C SER A 9 -3.28 4.04 -3.49
N PHE A 10 -4.10 3.43 -4.34
CA PHE A 10 -3.63 2.67 -5.48
C PHE A 10 -4.63 2.69 -6.63
N VAL A 11 -4.17 2.22 -7.78
CA VAL A 11 -4.98 1.97 -8.98
C VAL A 11 -4.87 0.50 -9.32
N ILE A 12 -5.99 -0.11 -9.66
CA ILE A 12 -6.03 -1.37 -10.40
C ILE A 12 -6.20 -1.01 -11.86
N GLN A 13 -5.18 -1.28 -12.66
CA GLN A 13 -5.20 -1.10 -14.10
C GLN A 13 -5.60 -2.41 -14.78
N SER A 14 -6.57 -2.34 -15.68
CA SER A 14 -6.98 -3.44 -16.55
C SER A 14 -7.17 -2.91 -17.97
N GLY A 15 -6.22 -3.23 -18.87
CA GLY A 15 -6.16 -2.60 -20.19
C GLY A 15 -6.10 -1.08 -20.11
N ASP A 16 -7.08 -0.41 -20.75
CA ASP A 16 -7.23 1.06 -20.77
C ASP A 16 -8.03 1.61 -19.59
N GLN A 17 -8.48 0.76 -18.66
CA GLN A 17 -9.25 1.18 -17.50
C GLN A 17 -8.38 1.28 -16.25
N HIS A 18 -8.63 2.34 -15.48
CA HIS A 18 -8.02 2.58 -14.18
C HIS A 18 -9.11 2.69 -13.12
N VAL A 19 -9.10 1.77 -12.14
CA VAL A 19 -9.98 1.84 -10.98
C VAL A 19 -9.16 2.31 -9.79
N HIS A 20 -9.45 3.52 -9.33
CA HIS A 20 -8.83 4.07 -8.12
C HIS A 20 -9.47 3.48 -6.87
N ALA A 21 -8.64 3.07 -5.92
CA ALA A 21 -9.08 2.54 -4.64
C ALA A 21 -8.08 2.89 -3.54
N PHE A 22 -8.46 2.60 -2.30
CA PHE A 22 -7.58 2.74 -1.16
C PHE A 22 -7.83 1.63 -0.14
N GLU A 23 -6.85 1.40 0.72
CA GLU A 23 -6.95 0.46 1.84
C GLU A 23 -6.26 1.06 3.06
N ILE A 24 -6.78 0.75 4.25
CA ILE A 24 -6.11 1.02 5.52
C ILE A 24 -5.55 -0.32 6.01
N ALA A 25 -4.23 -0.46 5.97
CA ALA A 25 -3.53 -1.66 6.38
C ALA A 25 -2.75 -1.42 7.68
N ASP A 26 -2.72 -2.42 8.55
CA ASP A 26 -1.86 -2.41 9.74
C ASP A 26 -0.47 -2.97 9.34
N LEU A 27 0.52 -2.08 9.16
CA LEU A 27 1.87 -2.43 8.68
C LEU A 27 2.93 -2.25 9.76
N LYS A 28 3.97 -3.11 9.78
CA LYS A 28 5.05 -3.05 10.79
C LYS A 28 6.16 -2.10 10.36
N LEU A 29 5.89 -0.80 10.44
CA LEU A 29 6.82 0.23 9.99
C LEU A 29 7.80 0.68 11.11
N PRO A 30 8.98 1.25 10.75
CA PRO A 30 9.84 1.93 11.71
C PRO A 30 9.17 3.19 12.28
N THR A 31 9.47 3.54 13.54
CA THR A 31 8.86 4.68 14.25
C THR A 31 9.22 6.05 13.66
N PHE A 32 10.36 6.14 12.96
CA PHE A 32 10.77 7.34 12.24
C PHE A 32 10.79 7.03 10.74
N ASN A 33 9.83 7.60 10.02
CA ASN A 33 9.82 7.62 8.55
C ASN A 33 10.78 8.73 8.09
N PHE A 34 12.08 8.49 8.19
CA PHE A 34 12.93 9.04 7.12
C PHE A 34 12.48 8.31 5.86
N TYR A 35 12.33 9.01 4.73
CA TYR A 35 11.93 8.45 3.43
C TYR A 35 12.99 7.44 2.90
N ALA A 36 13.32 6.44 3.70
CA ALA A 36 14.45 5.56 3.62
C ALA A 36 13.89 4.14 3.63
N ASP A 37 13.90 3.55 2.43
CA ASP A 37 13.93 2.13 2.03
C ASP A 37 13.06 1.10 2.78
N ASN A 38 13.07 1.06 4.11
CA ASN A 38 12.39 0.03 4.91
C ASN A 38 10.87 0.21 4.97
N THR A 39 10.34 1.44 4.97
CA THR A 39 8.88 1.66 4.91
C THR A 39 8.30 1.22 3.57
N SER A 40 9.07 1.41 2.52
CA SER A 40 8.73 0.95 1.17
C SER A 40 8.65 -0.58 1.13
N GLN A 41 9.49 -1.31 1.87
CA GLN A 41 9.48 -2.78 1.84
C GLN A 41 8.15 -3.38 2.31
N GLU A 42 7.60 -2.95 3.45
CA GLU A 42 6.31 -3.48 3.95
C GLU A 42 5.14 -3.14 3.01
N VAL A 43 5.17 -1.96 2.37
CA VAL A 43 4.18 -1.57 1.36
C VAL A 43 4.34 -2.38 0.07
N LEU A 44 5.59 -2.71 -0.32
CA LEU A 44 5.87 -3.59 -1.45
C LEU A 44 5.37 -5.02 -1.16
N GLU A 45 5.63 -5.54 0.04
CA GLU A 45 5.11 -6.85 0.45
C GLU A 45 3.57 -6.86 0.45
N TRP A 46 2.93 -5.81 0.98
CA TRP A 46 1.48 -5.63 0.87
C TRP A 46 1.02 -5.61 -0.60
N ALA A 47 1.72 -4.87 -1.47
CA ALA A 47 1.39 -4.75 -2.88
C ALA A 47 1.51 -6.09 -3.61
N GLU A 48 2.55 -6.88 -3.31
CA GLU A 48 2.75 -8.22 -3.86
C GLU A 48 1.64 -9.18 -3.43
N GLN A 49 1.22 -9.14 -2.16
CA GLN A 49 0.10 -9.97 -1.70
C GLN A 49 -1.21 -9.53 -2.34
N LYS A 50 -1.46 -8.23 -2.44
CA LYS A 50 -2.66 -7.70 -3.11
C LYS A 50 -2.69 -8.08 -4.58
N GLN A 51 -1.57 -7.98 -5.29
CA GLN A 51 -1.44 -8.36 -6.69
C GLN A 51 -1.78 -9.85 -6.94
N LYS A 52 -1.49 -10.74 -5.98
CA LYS A 52 -1.87 -12.18 -6.08
C LYS A 52 -3.38 -12.41 -6.00
N THR A 53 -4.14 -11.44 -5.47
CA THR A 53 -5.61 -11.51 -5.40
C THR A 53 -6.29 -10.92 -6.64
N LEU A 54 -5.53 -10.24 -7.51
CA LEU A 54 -6.03 -9.65 -8.74
C LEU A 54 -5.99 -10.66 -9.90
N ASN A 55 -6.76 -10.38 -10.95
CA ASN A 55 -6.71 -11.14 -12.18
C ASN A 55 -5.32 -10.99 -12.86
N GLN A 56 -4.92 -11.95 -13.71
CA GLN A 56 -3.58 -11.94 -14.33
C GLN A 56 -3.32 -10.69 -15.19
N ASP A 57 -4.37 -10.16 -15.80
CA ASP A 57 -4.36 -8.97 -16.65
C ASP A 57 -4.45 -7.66 -15.86
N GLU A 58 -4.75 -7.74 -14.57
CA GLU A 58 -4.83 -6.60 -13.68
C GLU A 58 -3.45 -6.28 -13.09
N LYS A 59 -3.11 -5.00 -13.04
CA LYS A 59 -1.87 -4.49 -12.43
C LYS A 59 -2.19 -3.52 -11.32
N LEU A 60 -1.56 -3.73 -10.17
CA LEU A 60 -1.63 -2.83 -9.04
C LEU A 60 -0.55 -1.76 -9.17
N ILE A 61 -0.96 -0.49 -9.07
CA ILE A 61 -0.06 0.66 -9.07
C ILE A 61 -0.27 1.44 -7.77
N ILE A 62 0.74 1.49 -6.91
CA ILE A 62 0.72 2.31 -5.69
C ILE A 62 0.88 3.78 -6.10
N LEU A 63 -0.04 4.64 -5.67
CA LEU A 63 0.04 6.08 -5.92
C LEU A 63 0.69 6.82 -4.74
N ASN A 64 0.25 6.50 -3.53
CA ASN A 64 0.74 7.15 -2.32
C ASN A 64 0.43 6.29 -1.10
N TYR A 65 1.25 6.40 -0.05
CA TYR A 65 0.98 5.80 1.25
C TYR A 65 1.49 6.70 2.37
N PHE A 66 0.82 6.68 3.52
CA PHE A 66 1.25 7.39 4.72
C PHE A 66 0.65 6.80 5.98
N ASN A 67 1.35 6.96 7.09
CA ASN A 67 0.87 6.55 8.40
C ASN A 67 -0.25 7.48 8.83
N ILE A 68 -1.35 6.90 9.31
CA ILE A 68 -2.46 7.64 9.90
C ILE A 68 -2.46 7.39 11.41
N SER A 69 -2.12 8.41 12.18
CA SER A 69 -2.29 8.41 13.63
C SER A 69 -3.73 8.85 13.95
N ASN A 70 -4.45 8.03 14.74
CA ASN A 70 -5.84 8.29 15.19
C ASN A 70 -6.95 8.22 14.13
N VAL A 71 -7.19 7.06 13.53
CA VAL A 71 -8.57 6.76 13.08
C VAL A 71 -9.33 6.22 14.28
N LYS A 72 -10.22 7.04 14.85
CA LYS A 72 -11.20 6.62 15.87
C LYS A 72 -12.19 5.62 15.29
#